data_AF-A0A416KSR4-F1
#
_entry.id   AF-A0A416KSR4-F1
#
_cell.length_a   1.000
_cell.length_b   1.000
_cell.length_c   1.000
_cell.angle_alpha   90.00
_cell.angle_beta   90.00
_cell.angle_gamma   90.00
#
_symmetry.space_group_name_H-M   'P 1'
#
loop_
_entity.id
_entity.type
_entity.pdbx_description
1 polymer ?
#
loop_
_entity_poly.entity_id
_entity_poly.type
_entity_poly.pdbx_seq_one_letter_code
_entity_poly.pdbx_strand_id
1 'polypeptide(L)'
;MTVGENIHNAFVVVFRTLQAIEKLIRKCRAELDTKTYYMPEERFLRHSSDQNWEGWIYWSFILLFQRREDGPVMENGWIDGPVYAVEINVDSDTCDVPKVYIAKMEFDGMKDWTAGCSPSRHSLFYNAIHEDKLTSFWGLGSVEKQEHDLTDITQENYKEIIFGTIEDLAKKI
;
A
#
# COMPACT_ATOMS: atom_id res chain seq x y z
N MET A 1 30.45 -0.96 22.14
CA MET A 1 29.42 -1.90 21.70
C MET A 1 30.09 -3.13 21.12
N THR A 2 29.62 -4.32 21.51
CA THR A 2 30.01 -5.60 20.93
C THR A 2 29.19 -5.90 19.67
N VAL A 3 29.67 -6.83 18.83
CA VAL A 3 28.91 -7.31 17.67
C VAL A 3 27.54 -7.86 18.08
N GLY A 4 27.46 -8.58 19.21
CA GLY A 4 26.20 -9.11 19.73
C GLY A 4 25.19 -8.03 20.17
N GLU A 5 25.67 -6.95 20.78
CA GLU A 5 24.85 -5.79 21.13
C GLU A 5 24.33 -5.07 19.89
N ASN A 6 25.16 -4.94 18.84
CA ASN A 6 24.75 -4.31 17.58
C ASN A 6 23.63 -5.11 16.89
N ILE A 7 23.73 -6.44 16.85
CA ILE A 7 22.70 -7.31 16.27
C ILE A 7 21.38 -7.16 17.03
N HIS A 8 21.41 -7.22 18.37
CA HIS A 8 20.20 -7.02 19.18
C HIS A 8 19.58 -5.64 18.95
N ASN A 9 20.39 -4.59 18.97
CA ASN A 9 19.92 -3.22 18.78
C ASN A 9 19.29 -3.04 17.39
N ALA A 10 19.84 -3.64 16.33
CA ALA A 10 19.27 -3.60 14.99
C ALA A 10 17.86 -4.22 14.95
N PHE A 11 17.69 -5.42 15.52
CA PHE A 11 16.37 -6.07 15.58
C PHE A 11 15.38 -5.33 16.48
N VAL A 12 15.83 -4.71 17.58
CA VAL A 12 14.99 -3.85 18.42
C VAL A 12 14.44 -2.67 17.61
N VAL A 13 15.27 -2.04 16.77
CA VAL A 13 14.83 -0.96 15.89
C VAL A 13 13.81 -1.47 14.87
N VAL A 14 14.11 -2.58 14.17
CA VAL A 14 13.19 -3.21 13.21
C VAL A 14 11.83 -3.48 13.85
N PHE A 15 11.77 -4.14 15.00
CA PHE A 15 10.50 -4.48 15.64
C PHE A 15 9.71 -3.24 16.09
N ARG A 16 10.39 -2.20 16.57
CA ARG A 16 9.74 -0.92 16.91
C ARG A 16 9.17 -0.24 15.66
N THR A 17 9.87 -0.28 14.54
CA THR A 17 9.37 0.22 13.26
C THR A 17 8.12 -0.54 12.82
N LEU A 18 8.14 -1.87 12.85
CA LEU A 18 6.97 -2.70 12.52
C LEU A 18 5.77 -2.41 13.42
N GLN A 19 5.99 -2.22 14.72
CA GLN A 19 4.92 -1.81 15.66
C GLN A 19 4.35 -0.42 15.36
N ALA A 20 5.18 0.53 14.91
CA ALA A 20 4.72 1.85 14.51
C ALA A 20 3.88 1.79 13.22
N ILE A 21 4.34 1.02 12.23
CA ILE A 21 3.61 0.77 10.98
C ILE A 21 2.26 0.10 11.26
N GLU A 22 2.23 -0.91 12.14
CA GLU A 22 0.99 -1.57 12.56
C GLU A 22 -0.02 -0.56 13.13
N LYS A 23 0.44 0.38 13.97
CA LYS A 23 -0.43 1.44 14.52
C LYS A 23 -1.00 2.33 13.43
N LEU A 24 -0.20 2.74 12.44
CA LEU A 24 -0.66 3.54 11.31
C LEU A 24 -1.71 2.78 10.49
N ILE A 25 -1.43 1.53 10.12
CA ILE A 25 -2.37 0.67 9.39
C ILE A 25 -3.69 0.50 10.15
N ARG A 26 -3.62 0.24 11.47
CA ARG A 26 -4.82 0.13 12.32
C ARG A 26 -5.63 1.43 12.31
N LYS A 27 -4.97 2.60 12.36
CA LYS A 27 -5.65 3.90 12.27
C LYS A 27 -6.33 4.12 10.92
N CYS A 28 -5.66 3.78 9.81
CA CYS A 28 -6.26 3.87 8.47
C CYS A 28 -7.53 3.03 8.35
N ARG A 29 -7.59 1.87 9.00
CA ARG A 29 -8.78 0.98 9.00
C ARG A 29 -9.86 1.45 9.97
N ALA A 30 -9.49 1.69 11.23
CA ALA A 30 -10.44 2.00 12.30
C ALA A 30 -11.17 3.32 12.07
N GLU A 31 -10.50 4.27 11.40
CA GLU A 31 -11.03 5.60 11.13
C GLU A 31 -11.35 5.80 9.64
N LEU A 32 -11.49 4.71 8.88
CA LEU A 32 -11.93 4.73 7.49
C LEU A 32 -13.37 5.24 7.42
N ASP A 33 -13.62 6.27 6.61
CA ASP A 33 -14.98 6.63 6.26
C ASP A 33 -15.56 5.61 5.28
N THR A 34 -16.27 4.62 5.82
CA THR A 34 -16.86 3.52 5.04
C THR A 34 -17.99 3.96 4.12
N LYS A 35 -18.47 5.21 4.20
CA LYS A 35 -19.40 5.79 3.22
C LYS A 35 -18.69 6.29 1.97
N THR A 36 -17.44 6.70 2.12
CA THR A 36 -16.62 7.27 1.03
C THR A 36 -15.73 6.20 0.42
N TYR A 37 -15.14 5.33 1.24
CA TYR A 37 -14.18 4.33 0.81
C TYR A 37 -14.65 2.89 1.04
N TYR A 38 -14.11 2.00 0.21
CA TYR A 38 -14.24 0.56 0.27
C TYR A 38 -12.84 -0.08 0.23
N MET A 39 -12.60 -1.12 1.02
CA MET A 39 -11.35 -1.88 0.99
C MET A 39 -11.62 -3.26 0.38
N PRO A 40 -11.05 -3.58 -0.80
CA PRO A 40 -11.23 -4.90 -1.43
C PRO A 40 -10.49 -6.03 -0.69
N GLU A 41 -9.50 -5.70 0.14
CA GLU A 41 -8.84 -6.62 1.07
C GLU A 41 -8.53 -5.87 2.37
N GLU A 42 -8.94 -6.44 3.50
CA GLU A 42 -8.72 -5.83 4.81
C GLU A 42 -7.25 -5.94 5.25
N ARG A 43 -6.55 -7.01 4.85
CA ARG A 43 -5.13 -7.22 5.15
C ARG A 43 -4.25 -6.33 4.26
N PHE A 44 -3.04 -6.04 4.72
CA PHE A 44 -2.05 -5.42 3.84
C PHE A 44 -1.43 -6.51 2.94
N LEU A 45 -1.13 -6.15 1.70
CA LEU A 45 -0.31 -6.98 0.82
C LEU A 45 1.15 -6.85 1.23
N ARG A 46 1.91 -7.94 1.07
CA ARG A 46 3.33 -8.00 1.39
C ARG A 46 4.05 -9.04 0.56
N HIS A 47 5.34 -8.83 0.32
CA HIS A 47 6.20 -9.89 -0.18
C HIS A 47 6.41 -10.93 0.92
N SER A 48 6.29 -12.22 0.59
CA SER A 48 6.48 -13.33 1.52
C SER A 48 7.00 -14.54 0.75
N SER A 49 8.03 -15.20 1.28
CA SER A 49 8.68 -16.33 0.63
C SER A 49 9.38 -17.20 1.67
N ASP A 50 9.27 -18.52 1.52
CA ASP A 50 10.01 -19.48 2.34
C ASP A 50 11.37 -19.85 1.71
N GLN A 51 11.63 -19.36 0.49
CA GLN A 51 12.79 -19.75 -0.31
C GLN A 51 13.96 -18.77 -0.22
N ASN A 52 13.69 -17.51 0.10
CA ASN A 52 14.69 -16.45 0.10
C ASN A 52 14.45 -15.45 1.25
N TRP A 53 15.52 -14.77 1.66
CA TRP A 53 15.51 -13.93 2.87
C TRP A 53 14.67 -12.67 2.68
N GLU A 54 14.52 -12.18 1.44
CA GLU A 54 13.72 -11.00 1.11
C GLU A 54 12.25 -11.16 1.53
N GLY A 55 11.76 -12.40 1.60
CA GLY A 55 10.40 -12.72 2.04
C GLY A 55 10.25 -13.06 3.53
N TRP A 56 11.32 -13.04 4.32
CA TRP A 56 11.28 -13.34 5.76
C TRP A 56 10.97 -12.10 6.61
N ILE A 57 11.20 -10.91 6.06
CA ILE A 57 10.91 -9.63 6.70
C ILE A 57 10.10 -8.76 5.75
N TYR A 58 9.08 -8.08 6.29
CA TYR A 58 8.26 -7.18 5.50
C TYR A 58 8.88 -5.79 5.49
N TRP A 59 9.13 -5.30 4.29
CA TRP A 59 9.71 -3.98 4.02
C TRP A 59 8.78 -3.09 3.20
N SER A 60 7.71 -3.66 2.63
CA SER A 60 6.65 -2.94 1.93
C SER A 60 5.28 -3.46 2.38
N PHE A 61 4.37 -2.53 2.71
CA PHE A 61 3.03 -2.80 3.21
C PHE A 61 2.01 -2.04 2.38
N ILE A 62 1.23 -2.74 1.57
CA ILE A 62 0.28 -2.11 0.64
C ILE A 62 -1.15 -2.29 1.15
N LEU A 63 -1.85 -1.18 1.39
CA LEU A 63 -3.29 -1.14 1.62
C LEU A 63 -4.00 -0.77 0.33
N LEU A 64 -5.13 -1.42 0.04
CA LEU A 64 -5.94 -1.10 -1.13
C LEU A 64 -7.24 -0.40 -0.70
N PHE A 65 -7.58 0.65 -1.43
CA PHE A 65 -8.82 1.39 -1.29
C PHE A 65 -9.46 1.59 -2.66
N GLN A 66 -10.78 1.69 -2.68
CA GLN A 66 -11.58 2.14 -3.81
C GLN A 66 -12.61 3.15 -3.29
N ARG A 67 -12.99 4.12 -4.12
CA ARG A 67 -13.98 5.13 -3.71
C ARG A 67 -15.37 4.63 -4.10
N ARG A 68 -16.33 4.78 -3.18
CA ARG A 68 -17.72 4.33 -3.40
C ARG A 68 -18.46 5.18 -4.43
N GLU A 69 -18.00 6.39 -4.69
CA GLU A 69 -18.55 7.23 -5.76
C GLU A 69 -18.17 6.75 -7.16
N ASP A 70 -17.08 5.97 -7.28
CA ASP A 70 -16.62 5.44 -8.58
C ASP A 70 -17.55 4.31 -9.08
N GLY A 71 -18.34 3.70 -8.20
CA GLY A 71 -19.35 2.70 -8.57
C GLY A 71 -19.78 1.77 -7.44
N PRO A 72 -20.77 0.89 -7.69
CA PRO A 72 -21.15 -0.14 -6.74
C PRO A 72 -20.10 -1.24 -6.64
N VAL A 73 -20.02 -1.89 -5.48
CA VAL A 73 -19.20 -3.11 -5.31
C VAL A 73 -19.86 -4.25 -6.11
N MET A 74 -19.13 -4.81 -7.07
CA MET A 74 -19.52 -5.94 -7.90
C MET A 74 -19.51 -7.27 -7.13
N GLU A 75 -20.04 -8.33 -7.73
CA GLU A 75 -20.07 -9.67 -7.11
C GLU A 75 -18.68 -10.23 -6.78
N ASN A 76 -17.65 -9.82 -7.53
CA ASN A 76 -16.26 -10.18 -7.24
C ASN A 76 -15.61 -9.31 -6.14
N GLY A 77 -16.37 -8.43 -5.46
CA GLY A 77 -15.84 -7.63 -4.36
C GLY A 77 -14.90 -6.52 -4.80
N TRP A 78 -15.02 -6.06 -6.05
CA TRP A 78 -14.32 -4.88 -6.58
C TRP A 78 -15.33 -3.84 -7.04
N ILE A 79 -14.93 -2.58 -7.06
CA ILE A 79 -15.65 -1.50 -7.76
C ILE A 79 -15.03 -1.36 -9.16
N ASP A 80 -15.85 -1.25 -10.21
CA ASP A 80 -15.35 -1.06 -11.59
C ASP A 80 -14.86 0.38 -11.78
N GLY A 81 -13.68 0.66 -11.21
CA GLY A 81 -13.08 1.99 -11.13
C GLY A 81 -11.65 1.92 -10.57
N PRO A 82 -11.01 3.07 -10.32
CA PRO A 82 -9.62 3.10 -9.87
C PRO A 82 -9.38 2.32 -8.57
N VAL A 83 -8.19 1.74 -8.45
CA VAL A 83 -7.66 1.20 -7.19
C VAL A 83 -6.62 2.17 -6.66
N TYR A 84 -6.82 2.60 -5.41
CA TYR A 84 -5.88 3.46 -4.70
C TYR A 84 -5.02 2.59 -3.77
N ALA A 85 -3.74 2.45 -4.10
CA ALA A 85 -2.76 1.75 -3.29
C ALA A 85 -2.04 2.73 -2.38
N VAL A 86 -2.02 2.45 -1.07
CA VAL A 86 -1.21 3.15 -0.08
C VAL A 86 -0.12 2.19 0.37
N GLU A 87 1.10 2.43 -0.08
CA GLU A 87 2.27 1.66 0.31
C GLU A 87 3.05 2.38 1.39
N ILE A 88 3.33 1.70 2.50
CA ILE A 88 4.36 2.10 3.45
C ILE A 88 5.62 1.33 3.09
N ASN A 89 6.66 2.03 2.63
CA ASN A 89 7.92 1.43 2.16
C ASN A 89 9.08 1.81 3.11
N VAL A 90 9.77 0.80 3.61
CA VAL A 90 10.99 0.93 4.43
C VAL A 90 12.18 0.21 3.81
N ASP A 91 12.07 -0.23 2.56
CA ASP A 91 13.14 -0.90 1.83
C ASP A 91 14.22 0.09 1.40
N SER A 92 15.45 -0.15 1.87
CA SER A 92 16.61 0.68 1.55
C SER A 92 17.05 0.60 0.09
N ASP A 93 16.61 -0.43 -0.64
CA ASP A 93 16.98 -0.59 -2.06
C ASP A 93 16.08 0.27 -2.97
N THR A 94 14.89 0.65 -2.50
CA THR A 94 13.91 1.43 -3.28
C THR A 94 13.61 2.81 -2.73
N CYS A 95 14.02 3.13 -1.50
CA CYS A 95 13.95 4.48 -0.95
C CYS A 95 15.17 4.84 -0.10
N ASP A 96 15.56 6.11 -0.14
CA ASP A 96 16.68 6.67 0.63
C ASP A 96 16.31 6.93 2.10
N VAL A 97 15.04 7.25 2.33
CA VAL A 97 14.37 7.33 3.64
C VAL A 97 13.01 6.65 3.53
N PRO A 98 12.45 6.08 4.61
CA PRO A 98 11.12 5.48 4.59
C PRO A 98 10.07 6.39 3.97
N LYS A 99 9.30 5.88 3.01
CA LYS A 99 8.28 6.63 2.26
C LYS A 99 6.88 6.05 2.46
N VAL A 100 5.89 6.88 2.18
CA VAL A 100 4.54 6.45 1.87
C VAL A 100 4.20 6.86 0.44
N TYR A 101 3.91 5.88 -0.40
CA TYR A 101 3.41 6.10 -1.74
C TYR A 101 1.89 5.99 -1.75
N ILE A 102 1.21 6.96 -2.34
CA ILE A 102 -0.22 6.89 -2.65
C ILE A 102 -0.36 6.90 -4.16
N ALA A 103 -0.87 5.81 -4.71
CA ALA A 103 -0.99 5.60 -6.14
C ALA A 103 -2.45 5.34 -6.55
N LYS A 104 -2.93 6.05 -7.57
CA LYS A 104 -4.16 5.75 -8.31
C LYS A 104 -3.78 4.85 -9.48
N MET A 105 -4.45 3.70 -9.59
CA MET A 105 -4.21 2.72 -10.64
C MET A 105 -5.51 2.40 -11.37
N GLU A 106 -5.49 2.47 -12.69
CA GLU A 106 -6.65 2.11 -13.52
C GLU A 106 -6.38 0.79 -14.24
N PHE A 107 -7.36 -0.11 -14.15
CA PHE A 107 -7.26 -1.45 -14.71
C PHE A 107 -8.42 -1.73 -15.66
N ASP A 108 -8.10 -2.28 -16.82
CA ASP A 108 -9.06 -2.84 -17.75
C ASP A 108 -9.52 -4.24 -17.30
N GLY A 109 -10.79 -4.54 -17.54
CA GLY A 109 -11.32 -5.90 -17.34
C GLY A 109 -11.49 -6.32 -15.87
N MET A 110 -11.65 -5.36 -14.95
CA MET A 110 -11.81 -5.66 -13.52
C MET A 110 -13.01 -6.56 -13.20
N LYS A 111 -14.05 -6.52 -14.03
CA LYS A 111 -15.20 -7.44 -13.99
C LYS A 111 -14.82 -8.93 -14.08
N ASP A 112 -13.70 -9.25 -14.75
CA ASP A 112 -13.24 -10.62 -14.95
C ASP A 112 -12.26 -11.06 -13.84
N TRP A 113 -12.01 -10.19 -12.85
CA TRP A 113 -11.12 -10.51 -11.74
C TRP A 113 -11.78 -11.47 -10.75
N THR A 114 -10.93 -12.33 -10.17
CA THR A 114 -11.31 -13.19 -9.04
C THR A 114 -11.66 -12.37 -7.82
N ALA A 115 -12.54 -12.91 -6.97
CA ALA A 115 -12.99 -12.19 -5.80
C ALA A 115 -11.86 -11.89 -4.79
N GLY A 116 -11.83 -10.64 -4.32
CA GLY A 116 -10.84 -10.13 -3.36
C GLY A 116 -9.41 -10.07 -3.90
N CYS A 117 -8.45 -9.78 -3.02
CA CYS A 117 -7.03 -9.70 -3.36
C CYS A 117 -6.15 -10.45 -2.35
N SER A 118 -5.52 -11.56 -2.78
CA SER A 118 -4.60 -12.28 -1.90
C SER A 118 -3.44 -11.37 -1.47
N PRO A 119 -3.02 -11.37 -0.18
CA PRO A 119 -1.84 -10.65 0.29
C PRO A 119 -0.56 -10.94 -0.50
N SER A 120 -0.47 -12.11 -1.13
CA SER A 120 0.65 -12.50 -2.00
C SER A 120 0.69 -11.78 -3.35
N ARG A 121 -0.36 -11.04 -3.74
CA ARG A 121 -0.38 -10.20 -4.95
C ARG A 121 0.38 -8.89 -4.78
N HIS A 122 1.18 -8.76 -3.72
CA HIS A 122 2.04 -7.61 -3.45
C HIS A 122 2.82 -7.15 -4.67
N SER A 123 3.52 -8.07 -5.36
CA SER A 123 4.37 -7.73 -6.51
C SER A 123 3.62 -7.00 -7.62
N LEU A 124 2.32 -7.27 -7.82
CA LEU A 124 1.51 -6.59 -8.83
C LEU A 124 1.43 -5.09 -8.56
N PHE A 125 1.00 -4.72 -7.35
CA PHE A 125 0.83 -3.32 -6.96
C PHE A 125 2.18 -2.66 -6.70
N TYR A 126 3.13 -3.40 -6.14
CA TYR A 126 4.48 -2.93 -5.91
C TYR A 126 5.17 -2.55 -7.22
N ASN A 127 5.16 -3.43 -8.22
CA ASN A 127 5.77 -3.14 -9.52
C ASN A 127 5.07 -1.98 -10.23
N ALA A 128 3.74 -1.85 -10.09
CA ALA A 128 3.00 -0.70 -10.61
C ALA A 128 3.48 0.63 -10.00
N ILE A 129 3.86 0.63 -8.72
CA ILE A 129 4.36 1.83 -8.03
C ILE A 129 5.82 2.11 -8.43
N HIS A 130 6.68 1.10 -8.55
CA HIS A 130 8.14 1.28 -8.59
C HIS A 130 8.79 1.09 -9.96
N GLU A 131 8.16 0.41 -10.92
CA GLU A 131 8.76 0.22 -12.25
C GLU A 131 8.59 1.47 -13.14
N ASP A 132 9.68 1.90 -13.78
CA ASP A 132 9.67 3.01 -14.74
C ASP A 132 8.84 2.73 -16.00
N LYS A 133 8.63 1.44 -16.31
CA LYS A 133 7.86 0.99 -17.46
C LYS A 133 6.67 0.21 -16.96
N LEU A 134 5.48 0.71 -17.29
CA LEU A 134 4.23 -0.04 -17.19
C LEU A 134 4.35 -1.32 -18.02
N THR A 135 4.67 -2.43 -17.36
CA THR A 135 4.42 -3.74 -17.94
C THR A 135 2.93 -4.01 -17.81
N SER A 136 2.24 -4.28 -18.91
CA SER A 136 0.79 -4.53 -18.86
C SER A 136 0.53 -5.87 -18.17
N PHE A 137 0.33 -5.84 -16.86
CA PHE A 137 -0.14 -6.97 -16.07
C PHE A 137 -1.58 -6.71 -15.64
N TRP A 138 -2.45 -7.73 -15.71
CA TRP A 138 -3.84 -7.64 -15.25
C TRP A 138 -4.68 -6.50 -15.85
N GLY A 139 -4.32 -6.03 -17.05
CA GLY A 139 -4.99 -4.90 -17.69
C GLY A 139 -4.63 -3.54 -17.10
N LEU A 140 -3.53 -3.42 -16.35
CA LEU A 140 -3.06 -2.11 -15.86
C LEU A 140 -2.88 -1.13 -17.03
N GLY A 141 -3.70 -0.08 -17.04
CA GLY A 141 -3.72 0.94 -18.09
C GLY A 141 -2.89 2.17 -17.70
N SER A 142 -3.08 2.69 -16.49
CA SER A 142 -2.42 3.90 -16.01
C SER A 142 -2.08 3.82 -14.52
N VAL A 143 -1.02 4.55 -14.13
CA VAL A 143 -0.65 4.77 -12.72
C VAL A 143 -0.25 6.22 -12.54
N GLU A 144 -0.88 6.88 -11.57
CA GLU A 144 -0.46 8.17 -11.05
C GLU A 144 -0.12 8.03 -9.57
N LYS A 145 1.02 8.56 -9.13
CA LYS A 145 1.45 8.45 -7.73
C LYS A 145 1.94 9.77 -7.15
N GLN A 146 1.82 9.88 -5.84
CA GLN A 146 2.49 10.88 -5.02
C GLN A 146 3.23 10.17 -3.88
N GLU A 147 4.34 10.74 -3.44
CA GLU A 147 5.17 10.20 -2.36
C GLU A 147 5.31 11.22 -1.22
N HIS A 148 5.39 10.70 0.00
CA HIS A 148 5.59 11.46 1.23
C HIS A 148 6.63 10.76 2.10
N ASP A 149 7.41 11.50 2.87
CA ASP A 149 8.29 10.89 3.87
C ASP A 149 7.43 10.30 4.99
N LEU A 150 7.68 9.04 5.37
CA LEU A 150 6.94 8.39 6.45
C LEU A 150 7.13 9.14 7.78
N THR A 151 8.25 9.84 7.95
CA THR A 151 8.55 10.65 9.14
C THR A 151 7.70 11.92 9.26
N ASP A 152 7.11 12.39 8.16
CA ASP A 152 6.23 13.56 8.15
C ASP A 152 4.78 13.19 8.49
N ILE A 153 4.47 11.89 8.50
CA ILE A 153 3.15 11.36 8.84
C ILE A 153 3.06 11.15 10.35
N THR A 154 2.16 11.91 10.96
CA THR A 154 1.89 11.93 12.39
C THR A 154 0.47 11.47 12.69
N GLN A 155 0.16 11.33 13.98
CA GLN A 155 -1.20 11.00 14.41
C GLN A 155 -2.24 12.06 14.05
N GLU A 156 -1.82 13.30 13.81
CA GLU A 156 -2.71 14.45 13.59
C GLU A 156 -3.00 14.66 12.10
N ASN A 157 -2.04 14.38 11.23
CA ASN A 157 -2.13 14.69 9.80
C ASN A 157 -2.29 13.46 8.88
N TYR A 158 -2.19 12.22 9.38
CA TYR A 158 -2.20 11.04 8.51
C TYR A 158 -3.44 10.92 7.62
N LYS A 159 -4.61 11.36 8.11
CA LYS A 159 -5.85 11.34 7.32
C LYS A 159 -5.79 12.31 6.14
N GLU A 160 -5.33 13.52 6.41
CA GLU A 160 -5.18 14.56 5.40
C GLU A 160 -4.16 14.13 4.35
N ILE A 161 -2.99 13.63 4.79
CA ILE A 161 -1.96 13.15 3.87
C ILE A 161 -2.47 11.97 3.04
N ILE A 162 -2.95 10.90 3.66
CA ILE A 162 -3.29 9.67 2.94
C ILE A 162 -4.58 9.84 2.15
N PHE A 163 -5.70 10.14 2.82
CA PHE A 163 -7.00 10.22 2.16
C PHE A 163 -7.16 11.51 1.35
N GLY A 164 -6.59 12.63 1.80
CA GLY A 164 -6.56 13.85 0.98
C GLY A 164 -5.78 13.64 -0.33
N THR A 165 -4.64 12.93 -0.30
CA THR A 165 -3.93 12.58 -1.53
C THR A 165 -4.76 11.67 -2.44
N ILE A 166 -5.51 10.70 -1.89
CA ILE A 166 -6.45 9.88 -2.67
C ILE A 166 -7.49 10.78 -3.38
N GLU A 167 -8.10 11.72 -2.66
CA GLU A 167 -9.08 12.65 -3.24
C GLU A 167 -8.46 13.58 -4.29
N ASP A 168 -7.22 14.01 -4.11
CA ASP A 168 -6.53 14.85 -5.08
C ASP A 168 -6.12 14.10 -6.35
N LEU A 169 -5.74 12.83 -6.21
CA LEU A 169 -5.52 11.95 -7.36
C LEU A 169 -6.82 11.63 -8.08
N ALA A 170 -7.93 11.46 -7.37
CA ALA A 170 -9.24 11.19 -7.97
C ALA A 170 -9.76 12.33 -8.86
N LYS A 171 -9.37 13.58 -8.57
CA LYS A 171 -9.75 14.77 -9.37
C LYS A 171 -8.97 14.91 -10.68
N LYS A 172 -7.84 14.23 -10.82
CA LYS A 172 -7.01 14.29 -12.03
C LYS A 172 -7.61 13.32 -13.06
N ILE A 173 -8.09 13.90 -14.17
CA ILE A 173 -8.67 13.24 -15.34
C ILE A 173 -7.62 13.16 -16.43
#